data_AF-A0A0R0LGC9-F1
#
_entry.id   AF-A0A0R0LGC9-F1
#
_cell.length_a   1.000
_cell.length_b   1.000
_cell.length_c   1.000
_cell.angle_alpha   90.00
_cell.angle_beta   90.00
_cell.angle_gamma   90.00
#
_symmetry.space_group_name_H-M   'P 1'
#
loop_
_entity.id
_entity.type
_entity.pdbx_description
1 polymer ?
#
loop_
_entity_poly.entity_id
_entity_poly.type
_entity_poly.pdbx_seq_one_letter_code
_entity_poly.pdbx_strand_id
1 'polypeptide(L)'
;MEHYQYERRKVFDPLLRLTHMWLGSLIVIQIFTALISDYIEKGVPRDTLWHIHVWIGYGITGALTLRILLGFLGSTTAKFSDLWYPGAWLNVLKTRRWIDPPRWGHATLASAAYLLFYLLLVVMVLTGLSLAAIKLNMGPFESWLGGNKALKGLFHEPHELLYNFFWAFIIVHISALIWHEIKDKTPLAQAMVSGYLYRLVSKNKQD
;
A
#
# COMPACT_ATOMS: atom_id res chain seq x y z
N MET A 1 9.65 2.07 36.92
CA MET A 1 9.28 2.26 35.49
C MET A 1 10.12 1.30 34.67
N GLU A 2 9.55 0.58 33.69
CA GLU A 2 10.36 -0.31 32.85
C GLU A 2 11.25 0.54 31.92
N HIS A 3 12.57 0.34 32.00
CA HIS A 3 13.52 1.01 31.11
C HIS A 3 13.91 0.06 29.98
N TYR A 4 13.56 0.45 28.76
CA TYR A 4 13.90 -0.27 27.54
C TYR A 4 15.12 0.36 26.88
N GLN A 5 16.15 -0.44 26.59
CA GLN A 5 17.29 0.01 25.79
C GLN A 5 17.12 -0.40 24.33
N TYR A 6 17.23 0.58 23.43
CA TYR A 6 17.05 0.37 22.00
C TYR A 6 18.34 0.62 21.22
N GLU A 7 18.63 -0.27 20.28
CA GLU A 7 19.55 0.01 19.17
C GLU A 7 18.73 0.69 18.06
N ARG A 8 19.20 1.83 17.55
CA ARG A 8 18.56 2.53 16.42
C ARG A 8 19.48 2.60 15.21
N ARG A 9 18.94 2.37 14.02
CA ARG A 9 19.66 2.51 12.76
C ARG A 9 18.81 3.25 11.74
N LYS A 10 19.42 4.15 10.96
CA LYS A 10 18.76 4.76 9.80
C LYS A 10 18.65 3.70 8.71
N VAL A 11 17.43 3.28 8.41
CA VAL A 11 17.15 2.16 7.51
C VAL A 11 16.40 2.64 6.28
N PHE A 12 15.30 3.37 6.48
CA PHE A 12 14.42 3.77 5.39
C PHE A 12 14.84 5.13 4.81
N ASP A 13 15.05 5.17 3.51
CA ASP A 13 15.39 6.39 2.80
C ASP A 13 14.20 7.38 2.75
N PRO A 14 14.45 8.70 2.62
CA PRO A 14 13.38 9.70 2.59
C PRO A 14 12.40 9.54 1.41
N LEU A 15 12.88 9.12 0.24
CA LEU A 15 12.04 9.01 -0.97
C LEU A 15 11.05 7.84 -0.87
N LEU A 16 11.49 6.69 -0.36
CA LEU A 16 10.64 5.55 -0.07
C LEU A 16 9.54 5.91 0.93
N ARG A 17 9.88 6.66 1.97
CA ARG A 17 8.91 7.09 2.99
C ARG A 17 7.91 8.09 2.44
N LEU A 18 8.38 9.07 1.67
CA LEU A 18 7.51 10.04 1.00
C LEU A 18 6.55 9.34 0.03
N THR A 19 7.06 8.44 -0.82
CA THR A 19 6.22 7.68 -1.76
C THR A 19 5.22 6.78 -1.05
N HIS A 20 5.61 6.14 0.07
CA HIS A 20 4.68 5.39 0.90
C HIS A 20 3.57 6.29 1.49
N MET A 21 3.92 7.42 2.10
CA MET A 21 2.95 8.36 2.67
C MET A 21 2.02 8.92 1.60
N TRP A 22 2.57 9.30 0.45
CA TRP A 22 1.81 9.80 -0.68
C TRP A 22 0.82 8.75 -1.19
N LEU A 23 1.29 7.53 -1.47
CA LEU A 23 0.46 6.44 -1.97
C LEU A 23 -0.62 6.04 -0.96
N GLY A 24 -0.24 5.84 0.31
CA GLY A 24 -1.18 5.47 1.37
C GLY A 24 -2.26 6.53 1.60
N SER A 25 -1.89 7.80 1.65
CA SER A 25 -2.85 8.89 1.84
C SER A 25 -3.83 8.99 0.67
N LEU A 26 -3.34 8.92 -0.58
CA LEU A 26 -4.22 8.98 -1.74
C LEU A 26 -5.15 7.78 -1.83
N ILE A 27 -4.69 6.56 -1.49
CA ILE A 27 -5.55 5.37 -1.48
C ILE A 27 -6.68 5.54 -0.47
N VAL A 28 -6.39 6.04 0.73
CA VAL A 28 -7.42 6.31 1.75
C VAL A 28 -8.44 7.32 1.22
N ILE A 29 -7.98 8.45 0.67
CA ILE A 29 -8.89 9.46 0.12
C ILE A 29 -9.70 8.88 -1.05
N GLN A 30 -9.08 8.10 -1.94
CA GLN A 30 -9.75 7.44 -3.07
C GLN A 30 -10.89 6.54 -2.60
N ILE A 31 -10.65 5.74 -1.56
CA ILE A 31 -11.67 4.87 -0.97
C ILE A 31 -12.83 5.69 -0.43
N PHE A 32 -12.56 6.79 0.28
CA PHE A 32 -13.61 7.66 0.80
C PHE A 32 -14.41 8.36 -0.30
N THR A 33 -13.79 8.77 -1.41
CA THR A 33 -14.55 9.35 -2.53
C THR A 33 -15.56 8.35 -3.12
N ALA A 34 -15.18 7.08 -3.26
CA ALA A 34 -16.11 6.04 -3.71
C ALA A 34 -17.22 5.81 -2.68
N LEU A 35 -16.85 5.64 -1.40
CA LEU A 35 -17.81 5.42 -0.31
C LEU A 35 -18.84 6.56 -0.24
N ILE A 36 -18.39 7.81 -0.21
CA ILE A 36 -19.27 8.98 -0.14
C ILE A 36 -20.18 9.06 -1.38
N SER A 37 -19.67 8.69 -2.56
CA SER A 37 -20.45 8.74 -3.80
C SER A 37 -21.66 7.80 -3.84
N ASP A 38 -21.66 6.76 -3.00
CA ASP A 38 -22.78 5.83 -2.85
C ASP A 38 -23.90 6.39 -1.97
N TYR A 39 -23.58 7.38 -1.11
CA TYR A 39 -24.56 8.06 -0.25
C TYR A 39 -25.11 9.36 -0.86
N ILE A 40 -24.62 9.78 -2.03
CA ILE A 40 -25.07 10.99 -2.71
C ILE A 40 -26.01 10.63 -3.87
N GLU A 41 -27.12 11.35 -3.97
CA GLU A 41 -28.08 11.22 -5.07
C GLU A 41 -27.43 11.53 -6.44
N LYS A 42 -28.01 10.97 -7.51
CA LYS A 42 -27.54 11.26 -8.87
C LYS A 42 -27.72 12.75 -9.17
N GLY A 43 -26.66 13.39 -9.65
CA GLY A 43 -26.66 14.80 -10.01
C GLY A 43 -25.25 15.39 -9.98
N VAL A 44 -25.15 16.71 -10.17
CA VAL A 44 -23.90 17.46 -10.23
C VAL A 44 -22.94 17.17 -9.06
N PRO A 45 -23.39 17.06 -7.79
CA PRO A 45 -22.48 16.75 -6.68
C PRO A 45 -21.81 15.38 -6.81
N ARG A 46 -22.59 14.35 -7.18
CA ARG A 46 -22.07 12.99 -7.37
C ARG A 46 -21.12 12.92 -8.56
N ASP A 47 -21.46 13.56 -9.67
CA ASP A 47 -20.62 13.58 -10.87
C ASP A 47 -19.30 14.30 -10.60
N THR A 48 -19.35 15.42 -9.85
CA THR A 48 -18.14 16.13 -9.40
C THR A 48 -17.25 15.24 -8.55
N LEU A 49 -17.83 14.47 -7.61
CA LEU A 49 -17.08 13.54 -6.77
C LEU A 49 -16.43 12.42 -7.59
N TRP A 50 -17.08 11.92 -8.65
CA TRP A 50 -16.48 10.96 -9.57
C TRP A 50 -15.31 11.55 -10.37
N HIS A 51 -15.37 12.82 -10.75
CA HIS A 51 -14.22 13.50 -11.37
C HIS A 51 -13.06 13.61 -10.39
N ILE A 52 -13.33 13.99 -9.13
CA ILE A 52 -12.33 14.02 -8.06
C ILE A 52 -11.71 12.63 -7.86
N HIS A 53 -12.53 11.58 -7.83
CA HIS A 53 -12.08 10.18 -7.76
C HIS A 53 -11.10 9.85 -8.90
N VAL A 54 -11.38 10.26 -10.13
CA VAL A 54 -10.46 10.03 -11.26
C VAL A 54 -9.16 10.82 -11.11
N TRP A 55 -9.22 12.09 -10.70
CA TRP A 55 -8.02 12.92 -10.48
C TRP A 55 -7.10 12.39 -9.38
N ILE A 56 -7.68 11.92 -8.27
CA ILE A 56 -6.91 11.26 -7.20
C ILE A 56 -6.33 9.93 -7.72
N GLY A 57 -7.08 9.19 -8.55
CA GLY A 57 -6.60 8.01 -9.27
C GLY A 57 -5.37 8.29 -10.15
N TYR A 58 -5.31 9.44 -10.82
CA TYR A 58 -4.09 9.87 -11.54
C TYR A 58 -2.94 10.17 -10.59
N GLY A 59 -3.21 10.77 -9.43
CA GLY A 59 -2.21 10.93 -8.37
C GLY A 59 -1.63 9.60 -7.90
N ILE A 60 -2.49 8.59 -7.68
CA ILE A 60 -2.06 7.22 -7.32
C ILE A 60 -1.23 6.62 -8.44
N THR A 61 -1.65 6.79 -9.70
CA THR A 61 -0.90 6.31 -10.88
C THR A 61 0.51 6.88 -10.91
N GLY A 62 0.66 8.19 -10.68
CA GLY A 62 1.97 8.84 -10.60
C GLY A 62 2.82 8.33 -9.44
N ALA A 63 2.25 8.27 -8.24
CA ALA A 63 2.94 7.77 -7.05
C ALA A 63 3.38 6.30 -7.20
N LEU A 64 2.52 5.45 -7.76
CA LEU A 64 2.81 4.05 -8.04
C LEU A 64 3.91 3.92 -9.09
N THR A 65 3.85 4.69 -10.17
CA THR A 65 4.89 4.70 -11.21
C THR A 65 6.25 5.06 -10.62
N LEU A 66 6.31 6.13 -9.82
CA LEU A 66 7.53 6.51 -9.10
C LEU A 66 8.00 5.39 -8.17
N ARG A 67 7.09 4.78 -7.41
CA ARG A 67 7.42 3.66 -6.51
C ARG A 67 7.99 2.46 -7.26
N ILE A 68 7.44 2.12 -8.43
CA ILE A 68 7.94 1.04 -9.30
C ILE A 68 9.34 1.37 -9.79
N LEU A 69 9.58 2.60 -10.28
CA LEU A 69 10.91 3.05 -10.70
C LEU A 69 11.93 2.96 -9.56
N LEU A 70 11.58 3.43 -8.36
CA LEU A 70 12.41 3.30 -7.16
C LEU A 70 12.60 1.84 -6.72
N GLY A 71 11.66 0.95 -7.06
CA GLY A 71 11.77 -0.50 -6.85
C GLY A 71 12.88 -1.16 -7.67
N PHE A 72 13.32 -0.54 -8.75
CA PHE A 72 14.46 -1.01 -9.55
C PHE A 72 15.72 -0.19 -9.28
N LEU A 73 15.61 1.13 -9.20
CA LEU A 73 16.73 2.08 -9.21
C LEU A 73 17.05 2.69 -7.83
N GLY A 74 16.19 2.52 -6.84
CA GLY A 74 16.26 3.22 -5.56
C GLY A 74 17.34 2.71 -4.59
N SER A 75 17.22 3.11 -3.33
CA SER A 75 18.07 2.63 -2.23
C SER A 75 17.93 1.11 -2.02
N THR A 76 18.84 0.50 -1.26
CA THR A 76 18.74 -0.92 -0.90
C THR A 76 17.37 -1.30 -0.37
N THR A 77 16.79 -0.53 0.55
CA THR A 77 15.46 -0.81 1.14
C THR A 77 14.29 -0.46 0.23
N ALA A 78 14.50 0.36 -0.80
CA ALA A 78 13.46 0.69 -1.77
C ALA A 78 13.30 -0.39 -2.86
N LYS A 79 14.38 -1.12 -3.17
CA LYS A 79 14.41 -2.10 -4.25
C LYS A 79 13.51 -3.30 -3.97
N PHE A 80 12.90 -3.85 -5.02
CA PHE A 80 12.12 -5.10 -4.93
C PHE A 80 12.97 -6.30 -4.54
N SER A 81 14.28 -6.26 -4.81
CA SER A 81 15.21 -7.30 -4.36
C SER A 81 15.31 -7.40 -2.83
N ASP A 82 15.14 -6.30 -2.09
CA ASP A 82 15.09 -6.31 -0.61
C ASP A 82 13.73 -6.78 -0.05
N LEU A 83 12.76 -7.01 -0.94
CA LEU A 83 11.46 -7.59 -0.62
C LEU A 83 11.34 -9.04 -1.09
N TRP A 84 12.30 -9.58 -1.85
CA TRP A 84 12.16 -10.86 -2.53
C TRP A 84 12.79 -12.02 -1.75
N TYR A 85 11.97 -12.79 -1.02
CA TYR A 85 12.43 -13.91 -0.19
C TYR A 85 11.62 -15.20 -0.39
N PRO A 86 11.59 -15.76 -1.62
CA PRO A 86 10.77 -16.94 -1.93
C PRO A 86 11.10 -18.16 -1.06
N GLY A 87 12.38 -18.37 -0.73
CA GLY A 87 12.80 -19.47 0.15
C GLY A 87 12.18 -19.38 1.56
N ALA A 88 12.10 -18.17 2.13
CA ALA A 88 11.48 -17.95 3.42
C ALA A 88 9.96 -18.19 3.38
N TRP A 89 9.29 -17.69 2.34
CA TRP A 89 7.84 -17.87 2.17
C TRP A 89 7.47 -19.34 1.98
N LEU A 90 8.21 -20.06 1.14
CA LEU A 90 8.03 -21.50 0.94
C LEU A 90 8.30 -22.29 2.23
N ASN A 91 9.27 -21.88 3.04
CA ASN A 91 9.54 -22.53 4.32
C ASN A 91 8.37 -22.36 5.30
N VAL A 92 7.73 -21.20 5.35
CA VAL A 92 6.51 -20.99 6.17
C VAL A 92 5.39 -21.89 5.70
N LEU A 93 5.17 -22.00 4.38
CA LEU A 93 4.14 -22.90 3.83
C LEU A 93 4.39 -24.37 4.18
N LYS A 94 5.65 -24.82 4.14
CA LYS A 94 6.04 -26.20 4.46
C LYS A 94 5.96 -26.51 5.95
N THR A 95 6.50 -25.63 6.79
CA THR A 95 6.65 -25.90 8.23
C THR A 95 5.48 -25.40 9.06
N ARG A 96 4.62 -24.53 8.49
CA ARG A 96 3.57 -23.77 9.19
C ARG A 96 4.09 -22.95 10.37
N ARG A 97 5.39 -22.65 10.40
CA ARG A 97 6.05 -21.86 11.45
C ARG A 97 6.35 -20.46 10.93
N TRP A 98 5.81 -19.48 11.63
CA TRP A 98 6.00 -18.06 11.33
C TRP A 98 7.24 -17.53 12.08
N ILE A 99 8.42 -17.84 11.55
CA ILE A 99 9.70 -17.38 12.09
C ILE A 99 10.28 -16.35 11.12
N ASP A 100 10.21 -15.07 11.48
CA ASP A 100 10.86 -14.00 10.73
C ASP A 100 12.18 -13.63 11.43
N PRO A 101 13.35 -13.88 10.80
CA PRO A 101 14.62 -13.53 11.40
C PRO A 101 14.74 -12.00 11.57
N PRO A 102 15.29 -11.51 12.69
CA PRO A 102 15.45 -10.08 12.91
C PRO A 102 16.32 -9.45 11.81
N ARG A 103 15.73 -8.67 10.89
CA ARG A 103 16.47 -7.92 9.84
C ARG A 103 16.29 -6.40 9.95
N TRP A 104 17.25 -5.66 9.42
CA TRP A 104 17.17 -4.20 9.33
C TRP A 104 16.51 -3.89 7.99
N GLY A 105 15.28 -3.41 8.00
CA GLY A 105 14.49 -3.22 6.79
C GLY A 105 13.05 -3.65 6.98
N HIS A 106 12.43 -4.07 5.89
CA HIS A 106 11.10 -4.66 5.92
C HIS A 106 11.12 -5.99 6.70
N ALA A 107 9.97 -6.56 7.04
CA ALA A 107 9.90 -7.93 7.56
C ALA A 107 9.98 -8.93 6.38
N THR A 108 10.63 -10.07 6.55
CA THR A 108 10.84 -11.07 5.47
C THR A 108 9.52 -11.74 5.08
N LEU A 109 8.68 -12.04 6.07
CA LEU A 109 7.38 -12.68 5.82
C LEU A 109 6.34 -11.68 5.33
N ALA A 110 6.38 -10.45 5.85
CA ALA A 110 5.47 -9.40 5.39
C ALA A 110 5.77 -8.92 3.96
N SER A 111 7.00 -9.10 3.46
CA SER A 111 7.37 -8.63 2.13
C SER A 111 6.58 -9.29 1.00
N ALA A 112 6.12 -10.53 1.17
CA ALA A 112 5.20 -11.19 0.23
C ALA A 112 3.88 -10.41 0.11
N ALA A 113 3.31 -9.97 1.24
CA ALA A 113 2.07 -9.20 1.26
C ALA A 113 2.26 -7.82 0.61
N TYR A 114 3.41 -7.17 0.79
CA TYR A 114 3.72 -5.90 0.13
C TYR A 114 3.83 -6.04 -1.39
N LEU A 115 4.50 -7.09 -1.88
CA LEU A 115 4.62 -7.37 -3.31
C LEU A 115 3.26 -7.71 -3.93
N LEU A 116 2.45 -8.52 -3.24
CA LEU A 116 1.08 -8.80 -3.67
C LEU A 116 0.24 -7.52 -3.72
N PHE A 117 0.32 -6.67 -2.70
CA PHE A 117 -0.38 -5.39 -2.67
C PHE A 117 0.01 -4.51 -3.87
N TYR A 118 1.30 -4.37 -4.18
CA TYR A 118 1.74 -3.58 -5.34
C TYR A 118 1.25 -4.17 -6.66
N LEU A 119 1.27 -5.49 -6.82
CA LEU A 119 0.74 -6.16 -8.02
C LEU A 119 -0.76 -5.86 -8.19
N LEU A 120 -1.55 -6.03 -7.13
CA LEU A 120 -2.98 -5.77 -7.16
C LEU A 120 -3.27 -4.28 -7.38
N LEU A 121 -2.42 -3.39 -6.86
CA LEU A 121 -2.57 -1.95 -7.08
C LEU A 121 -2.28 -1.54 -8.53
N VAL A 122 -1.38 -2.23 -9.23
CA VAL A 122 -1.22 -2.06 -10.68
C VAL A 122 -2.51 -2.44 -11.41
N VAL A 123 -3.13 -3.57 -11.07
CA VAL A 123 -4.41 -3.99 -11.68
C VAL A 123 -5.51 -2.98 -11.38
N MET A 124 -5.56 -2.45 -10.15
CA MET A 124 -6.51 -1.41 -9.74
C MET A 124 -6.37 -0.13 -10.58
N VAL A 125 -5.13 0.32 -10.80
CA VAL A 125 -4.85 1.49 -11.64
C VAL A 125 -5.26 1.24 -13.08
N LEU A 126 -4.88 0.10 -13.67
CA LEU A 126 -5.21 -0.22 -15.06
C LEU A 126 -6.73 -0.31 -15.29
N THR A 127 -7.44 -0.98 -14.38
CA THR A 127 -8.91 -1.06 -14.44
C THR A 127 -9.56 0.30 -14.22
N GLY A 128 -9.05 1.12 -13.29
CA GLY A 128 -9.55 2.47 -13.03
C GLY A 128 -9.36 3.43 -14.21
N LEU A 129 -8.19 3.45 -14.83
CA LEU A 129 -7.91 4.23 -16.04
C LEU A 129 -8.80 3.80 -17.21
N SER A 130 -9.04 2.49 -17.35
CA SER A 130 -9.95 1.95 -18.37
C SER A 130 -11.39 2.38 -18.13
N LEU A 131 -11.85 2.38 -16.87
CA LEU A 131 -13.19 2.87 -16.51
C LEU A 131 -13.34 4.38 -16.70
N ALA A 132 -12.31 5.17 -16.41
CA ALA A 132 -12.29 6.60 -16.69
C ALA A 132 -12.43 6.88 -18.19
N ALA A 133 -11.72 6.12 -19.04
CA ALA A 133 -11.86 6.18 -20.49
C ALA A 133 -13.29 5.81 -20.93
N ILE A 134 -13.81 4.66 -20.51
CA ILE A 134 -15.14 4.16 -20.95
C ILE A 134 -16.30 5.06 -20.49
N LYS A 135 -16.27 5.52 -19.23
CA LYS A 135 -17.41 6.23 -18.61
C LYS A 135 -17.35 7.74 -18.80
N LEU A 136 -16.16 8.32 -18.78
CA LEU A 136 -15.97 9.77 -18.75
C LEU A 136 -15.22 10.30 -19.97
N ASN A 137 -14.74 9.42 -20.87
CA ASN A 137 -13.84 9.78 -21.98
C ASN A 137 -12.64 10.57 -21.49
N MET A 138 -11.99 10.07 -20.44
CA MET A 138 -10.82 10.69 -19.81
C MET A 138 -9.65 9.73 -19.77
N GLY A 139 -8.45 10.30 -19.77
CA GLY A 139 -7.22 9.57 -19.48
C GLY A 139 -6.58 8.92 -20.70
N PRO A 140 -5.46 8.20 -20.49
CA PRO A 140 -4.59 7.75 -21.58
C PRO A 140 -5.20 6.65 -22.44
N PHE A 141 -6.26 5.98 -21.97
CA PHE A 141 -6.92 4.88 -22.69
C PHE A 141 -8.18 5.34 -23.46
N GLU A 142 -8.49 6.64 -23.45
CA GLU A 142 -9.68 7.19 -24.09
C GLU A 142 -9.74 6.86 -25.58
N SER A 143 -8.64 7.04 -26.32
CA SER A 143 -8.60 6.76 -27.76
C SER A 143 -8.86 5.29 -28.13
N TRP A 144 -8.68 4.37 -27.19
CA TRP A 144 -8.88 2.93 -27.40
C TRP A 144 -10.21 2.41 -26.83
N LEU A 145 -10.67 2.97 -25.71
CA LEU A 145 -11.79 2.44 -24.92
C LEU A 145 -12.95 3.44 -24.75
N GLY A 146 -12.78 4.69 -25.16
CA GLY A 146 -13.75 5.77 -25.02
C GLY A 146 -15.16 5.37 -25.47
N GLY A 147 -16.13 5.55 -24.58
CA GLY A 147 -17.54 5.23 -24.84
C GLY A 147 -17.87 3.75 -25.07
N ASN A 148 -16.91 2.82 -25.02
CA ASN A 148 -17.13 1.40 -25.29
C ASN A 148 -17.76 0.69 -24.08
N LYS A 149 -19.08 0.86 -23.94
CA LYS A 149 -19.86 0.32 -22.81
C LYS A 149 -19.85 -1.21 -22.73
N ALA A 150 -19.60 -1.92 -23.84
CA ALA A 150 -19.54 -3.38 -23.85
C ALA A 150 -18.39 -3.92 -22.98
N LEU A 151 -17.29 -3.19 -22.90
CA LEU A 151 -16.12 -3.57 -22.10
C LEU A 151 -16.21 -3.10 -20.63
N LYS A 152 -17.26 -2.35 -20.25
CA LYS A 152 -17.39 -1.82 -18.89
C LYS A 152 -17.30 -2.91 -17.82
N GLY A 153 -18.02 -4.02 -18.00
CA GLY A 153 -18.07 -5.12 -17.02
C GLY A 153 -16.68 -5.70 -16.73
N LEU A 154 -15.90 -5.94 -17.80
CA LEU A 154 -14.55 -6.49 -17.74
C LEU A 154 -13.61 -5.70 -16.83
N PHE A 155 -13.75 -4.38 -16.78
CA PHE A 155 -12.93 -3.52 -15.91
C PHE A 155 -13.60 -3.16 -14.60
N HIS A 156 -14.94 -3.12 -14.55
CA HIS A 156 -15.68 -2.71 -13.35
C HIS A 156 -15.62 -3.76 -12.26
N GLU A 157 -15.88 -5.03 -12.59
CA GLU A 157 -15.88 -6.13 -11.62
C GLU A 157 -14.55 -6.29 -10.88
N PRO A 158 -13.38 -6.38 -11.56
CA PRO A 158 -12.11 -6.46 -10.84
C PRO A 158 -11.80 -5.18 -10.06
N HIS A 159 -12.21 -4.00 -10.55
CA HIS A 159 -11.98 -2.75 -9.83
C HIS A 159 -12.77 -2.68 -8.51
N GLU A 160 -14.03 -3.11 -8.52
CA GLU A 160 -14.88 -3.19 -7.33
C GLU A 160 -14.39 -4.28 -6.35
N LEU A 161 -14.00 -5.44 -6.86
CA LEU A 161 -13.41 -6.50 -6.05
C LEU A 161 -12.13 -6.02 -5.36
N LEU A 162 -11.26 -5.32 -6.09
CA LEU A 162 -10.02 -4.76 -5.54
C LEU A 162 -10.26 -3.62 -4.56
N TYR A 163 -11.30 -2.80 -4.77
CA TYR A 163 -11.74 -1.81 -3.78
C TYR A 163 -12.04 -2.48 -2.43
N ASN A 164 -12.83 -3.55 -2.43
CA ASN A 164 -13.16 -4.31 -1.21
C ASN A 164 -11.91 -4.93 -0.57
N PHE A 165 -11.02 -5.49 -1.40
CA PHE A 165 -9.73 -6.03 -0.93
C PHE A 165 -8.87 -4.95 -0.26
N PHE A 166 -8.71 -3.76 -0.84
CA PHE A 166 -7.88 -2.71 -0.26
C PHE A 166 -8.45 -2.15 1.04
N TRP A 167 -9.77 -2.06 1.14
CA TRP A 167 -10.43 -1.75 2.40
C TRP A 167 -10.03 -2.74 3.51
N ALA A 168 -10.17 -4.04 3.24
CA ALA A 168 -9.79 -5.09 4.19
C ALA A 168 -8.28 -5.08 4.49
N PHE A 169 -7.45 -4.89 3.46
CA PHE A 169 -5.99 -4.83 3.60
C PHE A 169 -5.56 -3.69 4.51
N ILE A 170 -6.11 -2.49 4.37
CA ILE A 170 -5.75 -1.33 5.21
C ILE A 170 -6.07 -1.61 6.67
N ILE A 171 -7.25 -2.19 6.96
CA ILE A 171 -7.64 -2.55 8.34
C ILE A 171 -6.66 -3.56 8.93
N VAL A 172 -6.36 -4.62 8.19
CA VAL A 172 -5.41 -5.67 8.62
C VAL A 172 -4.01 -5.10 8.78
N HIS A 173 -3.56 -4.25 7.85
CA HIS A 173 -2.24 -3.62 7.86
C HIS A 173 -2.04 -2.74 9.11
N ILE A 174 -3.00 -1.87 9.41
CA ILE A 174 -2.95 -1.00 10.61
C ILE A 174 -3.05 -1.84 11.88
N SER A 175 -3.91 -2.86 11.90
CA SER A 175 -4.05 -3.77 13.04
C SER A 175 -2.76 -4.56 13.30
N ALA A 176 -2.11 -5.06 12.25
CA ALA A 176 -0.82 -5.73 12.35
C ALA A 176 0.28 -4.77 12.84
N LEU A 177 0.30 -3.53 12.35
CA LEU A 177 1.22 -2.49 12.82
C LEU A 177 1.07 -2.24 14.32
N ILE A 178 -0.15 -1.99 14.79
CA ILE A 178 -0.45 -1.75 16.21
C ILE A 178 -0.07 -2.98 17.05
N TRP A 179 -0.44 -4.18 16.60
CA TRP A 179 -0.12 -5.42 17.28
C TRP A 179 1.38 -5.61 17.45
N HIS A 180 2.16 -5.42 16.39
CA HIS A 180 3.62 -5.56 16.44
C HIS A 180 4.28 -4.46 17.28
N GLU A 181 3.79 -3.22 17.22
CA GLU A 181 4.31 -2.13 18.06
C GLU A 181 4.10 -2.43 19.57
N ILE A 182 2.94 -2.99 19.94
CA ILE A 182 2.64 -3.39 21.32
C ILE A 182 3.44 -4.64 21.74
N LYS A 183 3.53 -5.65 20.88
CA LYS A 183 4.19 -6.93 21.17
C LYS A 183 5.71 -6.80 21.21
N ASP A 184 6.27 -6.19 20.17
CA ASP A 184 7.71 -6.12 19.97
C ASP A 184 8.32 -4.90 20.70
N LYS A 185 7.47 -4.02 21.25
CA LYS A 185 7.85 -2.80 21.98
C LYS A 185 8.78 -1.89 21.17
N THR A 186 8.62 -1.86 19.85
CA THR A 186 9.41 -1.00 18.96
C THR A 186 8.48 -0.05 18.21
N PRO A 187 8.84 1.24 18.07
CA PRO A 187 7.98 2.24 17.42
C PRO A 187 8.03 2.08 15.89
N LEU A 188 7.32 1.09 15.37
CA LEU A 188 7.31 0.73 13.95
C LEU A 188 6.67 1.83 13.10
N ALA A 189 5.58 2.43 13.57
CA ALA A 189 4.95 3.55 12.85
C ALA A 189 5.92 4.74 12.70
N GLN A 190 6.64 5.05 13.77
CA GLN A 190 7.64 6.12 13.79
C GLN A 190 8.82 5.82 12.85
N ALA A 191 9.12 4.55 12.56
CA ALA A 191 10.18 4.21 11.62
C ALA A 191 9.88 4.71 10.19
N MET A 192 8.61 4.74 9.80
CA MET A 192 8.18 5.28 8.50
C MET A 192 8.16 6.81 8.45
N VAL A 193 8.12 7.49 9.60
CA VAL A 193 8.16 8.96 9.69
C VAL A 193 9.57 9.50 9.91
N SER A 194 10.39 8.80 10.70
CA SER A 194 11.75 9.19 11.06
C SER A 194 12.84 8.57 10.17
N GLY A 195 12.56 7.40 9.60
CA GLY A 195 13.52 6.59 8.86
C GLY A 195 14.44 5.75 9.74
N TYR A 196 14.28 5.83 11.06
CA TYR A 196 15.04 5.04 12.02
C TYR A 196 14.24 3.82 12.44
N LEU A 197 14.83 2.64 12.26
CA LEU A 197 14.31 1.40 12.83
C LEU A 197 14.94 1.19 14.20
N TYR A 198 14.18 0.60 15.12
CA TYR A 198 14.58 0.35 16.50
C TYR A 198 14.53 -1.14 16.79
N ARG A 199 15.46 -1.62 17.62
CA ARG A 199 15.48 -2.99 18.14
C ARG A 199 15.69 -2.98 19.63
N LEU A 200 15.01 -3.85 20.35
CA LEU A 200 15.19 -3.99 21.79
C LEU A 200 16.48 -4.76 22.09
N VAL A 201 17.35 -4.15 22.91
CA VAL A 201 18.64 -4.73 23.31
C VAL A 201 18.55 -5.35 24.71
N SER A 202 17.85 -4.70 25.64
CA SER A 202 17.62 -5.25 26.99
C SER A 202 16.36 -4.67 27.64
N LYS A 203 15.77 -5.45 28.56
CA LYS A 203 14.65 -5.05 29.41
C LYS A 203 15.10 -5.13 30.87
N ASN A 204 15.31 -3.99 31.52
CA ASN A 204 15.61 -3.95 32.95
C ASN A 204 14.34 -3.61 33.75
N LYS A 205 13.94 -4.51 34.65
CA LYS A 205 12.97 -4.23 35.70
C LYS A 205 13.73 -3.59 36.87
N GLN A 206 13.39 -2.36 37.23
CA GLN A 206 13.73 -1.85 38.56
C GLN A 206 12.66 -2.39 39.51
N ASP A 207 13.09 -3.21 40.46
CA ASP A 207 12.29 -3.69 41.59
C ASP A 207 11.92 -2.53 42.55
#